data_AF-A0A132HYC4-F1
#
_entry.id   AF-A0A132HYC4-F1
#
_cell.length_a   1.000
_cell.length_b   1.000
_cell.length_c   1.000
_cell.angle_alpha   90.00
_cell.angle_beta   90.00
_cell.angle_gamma   90.00
#
_symmetry.space_group_name_H-M   'P 1'
#
loop_
_entity.id
_entity.type
_entity.pdbx_description
1 polymer ?
#
loop_
_entity_poly.entity_id
_entity_poly.type
_entity_poly.pdbx_seq_one_letter_code
_entity_poly.pdbx_strand_id
1 'polypeptide(L)' 'MSRKSNTGIPGLSFSWKRALGITQTKQKIARQTGIPTSHAGMERKLGRLIMSLFK' A
#
# COMPACT_ATOMS: atom_id res chain seq x y z
N MET A 1 -16.18 11.03 -10.44
CA MET A 1 -14.96 11.54 -11.09
C MET A 1 -14.24 10.38 -11.78
N SER A 2 -14.27 10.30 -13.12
CA SER A 2 -13.59 9.22 -13.85
C SER A 2 -12.08 9.43 -13.80
N ARG A 3 -11.33 8.46 -13.26
CA ARG A 3 -9.86 8.52 -13.23
C ARG A 3 -9.34 8.19 -14.62
N LYS A 4 -8.76 9.17 -15.32
CA LYS A 4 -8.09 8.97 -16.61
C LYS A 4 -6.94 7.97 -16.43
N SER A 5 -6.94 6.90 -17.23
CA SER A 5 -5.86 5.93 -17.24
C SER A 5 -4.61 6.49 -17.91
N ASN A 6 -3.43 6.10 -17.41
CA ASN A 6 -2.14 6.54 -17.97
C ASN A 6 -1.88 5.97 -19.38
N THR A 7 -2.61 4.92 -19.76
CA THR A 7 -2.47 4.19 -21.03
C THR A 7 -3.63 4.43 -22.01
N GLY A 8 -4.57 5.34 -21.72
CA GLY A 8 -5.71 5.65 -22.59
C GLY A 8 -6.82 4.57 -22.64
N ILE A 9 -6.51 3.35 -22.21
CA ILE A 9 -7.49 2.25 -22.09
C ILE A 9 -8.18 2.37 -20.72
N PRO A 10 -9.52 2.54 -20.67
CA PRO A 10 -10.23 2.63 -19.40
C PRO A 10 -10.02 1.36 -18.56
N GLY A 11 -9.67 1.52 -17.28
CA GLY A 11 -9.44 0.41 -16.36
C GLY A 11 -7.99 -0.12 -16.30
N LEU A 12 -7.12 0.24 -17.25
CA LEU A 12 -5.70 -0.13 -17.21
C LEU A 12 -4.86 1.02 -16.65
N SER A 13 -3.94 0.73 -15.72
CA SER A 13 -2.98 1.73 -15.22
C SER A 13 -1.58 1.13 -15.19
N PHE A 14 -0.75 1.58 -16.12
CA PHE A 14 0.63 1.12 -16.23
C PHE A 14 1.53 1.85 -15.24
N SER A 15 2.44 1.09 -14.62
CA SER A 15 3.46 1.64 -13.75
C SER A 15 4.72 0.80 -13.85
N TRP A 16 5.84 1.47 -14.13
CA TRP A 16 7.17 0.85 -14.14
C TRP A 16 7.51 0.18 -12.80
N LYS A 17 7.06 0.73 -11.66
CA LYS A 17 7.26 0.13 -10.34
C LYS A 17 6.51 -1.20 -10.14
N ARG A 18 5.45 -1.46 -10.93
CA ARG A 18 4.77 -2.76 -10.97
C ARG A 18 5.46 -3.71 -11.95
N ALA A 19 5.86 -3.21 -13.12
CA ALA A 19 6.59 -3.99 -14.13
C ALA A 19 7.93 -4.51 -13.61
N LEU A 20 8.69 -3.68 -12.89
CA LEU A 20 9.95 -4.04 -12.22
C LEU A 20 9.77 -4.93 -10.97
N GLY A 21 8.54 -5.32 -10.62
CA GLY A 21 8.27 -6.21 -9.48
C GLY A 21 8.39 -5.59 -8.08
N ILE A 22 8.93 -4.37 -7.93
CA ILE A 22 9.11 -3.68 -6.64
C ILE A 22 7.82 -3.65 -5.81
N THR A 23 6.69 -3.39 -6.48
CA THR A 23 5.37 -3.35 -5.82
C THR A 23 4.96 -4.72 -5.28
N GLN A 24 5.21 -5.79 -6.04
CA GLN A 24 4.88 -7.16 -5.63
C GLN A 24 5.71 -7.59 -4.43
N THR A 25 7.00 -7.28 -4.41
CA THR A 25 7.91 -7.60 -3.29
C THR A 25 7.45 -6.95 -2.00
N LYS A 26 7.13 -5.64 -2.03
CA LYS A 26 6.59 -4.92 -0.85
C LYS A 26 5.30 -5.53 -0.32
N GLN A 27 4.43 -5.97 -1.23
CA GLN A 27 3.16 -6.60 -0.88
C GLN A 27 3.36 -7.99 -0.28
N LYS A 28 4.30 -8.78 -0.82
CA LYS A 28 4.63 -10.11 -0.29
C LYS A 28 5.17 -10.02 1.13
N ILE A 29 6.11 -9.09 1.37
CA ILE A 29 6.65 -8.82 2.71
C ILE A 29 5.54 -8.40 3.67
N ALA A 30 4.65 -7.48 3.26
CA ALA A 30 3.54 -7.03 4.10
C ALA A 30 2.56 -8.17 4.47
N ARG A 31 2.27 -9.07 3.52
CA ARG A 31 1.39 -10.23 3.77
C ARG A 31 2.04 -11.29 4.66
N GLN A 32 3.34 -11.51 4.51
CA GLN A 32 4.09 -12.48 5.32
C GLN A 32 4.31 -11.98 6.75
N THR A 33 4.67 -10.70 6.92
CA THR A 33 4.96 -10.11 8.24
C THR A 33 3.73 -9.59 8.96
N GLY A 34 2.61 -9.36 8.25
CA GLY A 34 1.44 -8.68 8.81
C GLY A 34 1.70 -7.22 9.19
N ILE A 35 2.81 -6.64 8.73
CA ILE A 35 3.18 -5.25 8.97
C ILE A 35 2.81 -4.44 7.73
N PRO A 36 1.98 -3.40 7.88
CA PRO A 36 1.64 -2.53 6.77
C PRO A 36 2.90 -1.80 6.31
N THR A 37 3.26 -1.91 5.03
CA THR A 37 4.40 -1.19 4.43
C THR A 37 4.02 0.21 3.94
N SER A 38 2.77 0.63 4.15
CA SER A 38 2.27 1.98 3.86
C SER A 38 2.36 2.88 5.10
N HIS A 39 2.76 4.14 4.92
CA HIS A 39 2.86 5.13 5.99
C HIS A 39 1.59 5.24 6.83
N ALA A 40 0.44 5.48 6.19
CA ALA A 40 -0.85 5.58 6.87
C ALA A 40 -1.28 4.27 7.56
N GLY A 41 -0.83 3.11 7.07
CA GLY A 41 -1.08 1.83 7.73
C GLY A 41 -0.24 1.66 8.99
N MET A 42 1.03 2.08 8.95
CA MET A 42 1.91 2.13 10.12
C MET A 42 1.36 3.08 11.19
N GLU A 43 0.98 4.30 10.81
CA GLU A 43 0.37 5.28 11.72
C GLU A 43 -0.86 4.73 12.45
N ARG A 44 -1.75 4.02 11.75
CA ARG A 44 -2.92 3.36 12.38
C ARG A 44 -2.51 2.26 13.35
N LYS A 45 -1.49 1.47 13.01
CA LYS A 45 -0.99 0.39 13.87
C LYS A 45 -0.33 0.96 15.13
N LEU A 46 0.51 1.98 14.98
CA LEU A 46 1.16 2.69 16.09
C LEU A 46 0.15 3.46 16.95
N GLY A 47 -0.79 4.18 16.34
CA GLY A 47 -1.83 4.90 17.07
C GLY A 47 -2.71 3.96 17.90
N ARG A 48 -3.03 2.76 17.40
CA ARG A 48 -3.75 1.74 18.17
C ARG A 48 -2.94 1.23 19.37
N LEU A 49 -1.62 1.07 19.22
CA LEU A 49 -0.73 0.68 20.33
C LEU A 49 -0.64 1.78 21.39
N ILE A 50 -0.45 3.03 20.98
CA ILE A 50 -0.40 4.19 21.89
C ILE A 50 -1.73 4.34 22.64
N MET A 51 -2.86 4.25 21.93
CA MET A 51 -4.18 4.31 22.55
C MET A 51 -4.41 3.16 23.55
N SER A 52 -3.91 1.96 23.26
CA SER A 52 -4.02 0.83 24.18
C SER A 52 -3.14 0.94 25.42
N LEU A 53 -2.07 1.75 25.37
CA LEU A 53 -1.17 1.99 26.52
C LEU A 53 -1.67 3.12 27.42
N PHE A 54 -2.41 4.08 26.87
CA PHE A 54 -2.98 5.23 27.59
C PHE A 54 -4.38 4.97 28.16
N LYS A 55 -4.96 3.80 27.89
CA LYS A 55 -6.19 3.33 28.52
C LYS A 55 -5.86 2.47 29.73
#